data_AF-A0A1Z1MDE5-F1
#
_entry.id   AF-A0A1Z1MDE5-F1
#
_cell.length_a   1.000
_cell.length_b   1.000
_cell.length_c   1.000
_cell.angle_alpha   90.00
_cell.angle_beta   90.00
_cell.angle_gamma   90.00
#
_symmetry.space_group_name_H-M   'P 1'
#
loop_
_entity.id
_entity.type
_entity.pdbx_description
1 polymer ?
#
loop_
_entity_poly.entity_id
_entity_poly.type
_entity_poly.pdbx_seq_one_letter_code
_entity_poly.pdbx_strand_id
1 'polypeptide(L)'
;MQNKMYWKKRLNLLIISLEALSTYQSSSCLEEIKYLQYRCNKNVSTISTKFFHIKNYSQNSFIQQIIDIFIIYINICKNSPSTIATKILTDYAKNKSSHDMAQYVKKFKYIYSIRNEYYIHKKSNSFLYHKETNKIAITTLYLLTKLTKKQGLYFLIKYLDI
;
A
#
# COMPACT_ATOMS: atom_id res chain seq x y z
N MET A 1 8.82 17.45 10.92
CA MET A 1 8.17 16.21 11.45
C MET A 1 6.92 15.79 10.68
N GLN A 2 6.13 16.72 10.11
CA GLN A 2 4.88 16.41 9.39
C GLN A 2 5.08 15.51 8.14
N ASN A 3 6.10 15.75 7.32
CA ASN A 3 6.34 14.96 6.08
C ASN A 3 6.65 13.47 6.35
N LYS A 4 7.38 13.15 7.44
CA LYS A 4 7.67 11.76 7.82
C LYS A 4 6.40 10.98 8.16
N MET A 5 5.45 11.62 8.83
CA MET A 5 4.17 11.02 9.16
C MET A 5 3.34 10.79 7.90
N TYR A 6 3.41 11.70 6.94
CA TYR A 6 2.67 11.63 5.69
C TYR A 6 3.20 10.54 4.74
N TRP A 7 4.52 10.45 4.57
CA TRP A 7 5.19 9.37 3.85
C TRP A 7 4.77 7.99 4.34
N LYS A 8 4.84 7.77 5.67
CA LYS A 8 4.49 6.49 6.30
C LYS A 8 3.03 6.12 6.02
N LYS A 9 2.13 7.10 6.05
CA LYS A 9 0.70 6.88 5.73
C LYS A 9 0.51 6.44 4.28
N ARG A 10 1.10 7.18 3.32
CA ARG A 10 0.96 6.85 1.90
C ARG A 10 1.58 5.50 1.54
N LEU A 11 2.71 5.16 2.16
CA LEU A 11 3.33 3.85 2.04
C LEU A 11 2.44 2.74 2.62
N ASN A 12 1.86 2.94 3.80
CA ASN A 12 0.93 1.97 4.40
C ASN A 12 -0.29 1.71 3.51
N LEU A 13 -0.86 2.76 2.91
CA LEU A 13 -1.97 2.63 1.96
C LEU A 13 -1.58 1.80 0.72
N LEU A 14 -0.35 1.96 0.24
CA LEU A 14 0.19 1.17 -0.86
C LEU A 14 0.34 -0.30 -0.47
N ILE A 15 0.90 -0.58 0.71
CA ILE A 15 1.05 -1.95 1.25
C ILE A 15 -0.32 -2.63 1.42
N ILE A 16 -1.30 -1.92 1.98
CA ILE A 16 -2.67 -2.44 2.12
C ILE A 16 -3.26 -2.80 0.75
N SER A 17 -2.99 -1.99 -0.28
CA SER A 17 -3.47 -2.28 -1.64
C SER A 17 -2.82 -3.52 -2.23
N LEU A 18 -1.50 -3.69 -2.04
CA LEU A 18 -0.79 -4.87 -2.50
C LEU A 18 -1.31 -6.14 -1.81
N GLU A 19 -1.55 -6.08 -0.51
CA GLU A 19 -2.11 -7.20 0.23
C GLU A 19 -3.57 -7.48 -0.15
N ALA A 20 -4.38 -6.46 -0.42
CA ALA A 20 -5.72 -6.66 -0.95
C ALA A 20 -5.70 -7.33 -2.33
N LEU A 21 -4.67 -7.10 -3.15
CA LEU A 21 -4.48 -7.79 -4.44
C LEU A 21 -3.88 -9.20 -4.30
N SER A 22 -3.12 -9.45 -3.23
CA SER A 22 -2.50 -10.76 -3.01
C SER A 22 -3.52 -11.89 -2.86
N THR A 23 -4.78 -11.59 -2.53
CA THR A 23 -5.87 -12.59 -2.52
C THR A 23 -6.20 -13.16 -3.90
N TYR A 24 -5.72 -12.52 -4.96
CA TYR A 24 -5.91 -12.92 -6.35
C TYR A 24 -4.66 -13.65 -6.92
N GLN A 25 -3.62 -13.86 -6.12
CA GLN A 25 -2.33 -14.41 -6.53
C GLN A 25 -1.97 -15.68 -5.76
N SER A 26 -1.07 -16.49 -6.32
CA SER A 26 -0.50 -17.66 -5.64
C SER A 26 0.38 -17.28 -4.44
N SER A 27 0.61 -18.23 -3.54
CA SER A 27 1.21 -18.06 -2.22
C SER A 27 2.59 -17.38 -2.17
N SER A 28 3.34 -17.32 -3.27
CA SER A 28 4.68 -16.73 -3.31
C SER A 28 4.69 -15.20 -3.22
N CYS A 29 3.70 -14.50 -3.80
CA CYS A 29 3.65 -13.03 -3.72
C CYS A 29 3.34 -12.53 -2.29
N LEU A 30 2.60 -13.34 -1.52
CA LEU A 30 2.28 -13.05 -0.12
C LEU A 30 3.54 -12.99 0.76
N GLU A 31 4.55 -13.82 0.51
CA GLU A 31 5.78 -13.84 1.30
C GLU A 31 6.63 -12.59 1.07
N GLU A 32 6.73 -12.12 -0.17
CA GLU A 32 7.44 -10.88 -0.50
C GLU A 32 6.74 -9.63 0.04
N ILE A 33 5.40 -9.60 0.01
CA ILE A 33 4.61 -8.51 0.61
C ILE A 33 4.79 -8.50 2.13
N LYS A 34 4.79 -9.66 2.78
CA LYS A 34 5.08 -9.80 4.22
C LYS A 34 6.51 -9.33 4.54
N TYR A 35 7.49 -9.64 3.68
CA TYR A 35 8.86 -9.16 3.82
C TYR A 35 8.97 -7.62 3.69
N LEU A 36 8.30 -7.02 2.71
CA LEU A 36 8.22 -5.56 2.55
C LEU A 36 7.55 -4.89 3.75
N GLN A 37 6.47 -5.49 4.24
CA GLN A 37 5.76 -5.03 5.43
C GLN A 37 6.67 -5.07 6.67
N TYR A 38 7.39 -6.18 6.89
CA TYR A 38 8.36 -6.33 7.97
C TYR A 38 9.42 -5.22 7.96
N ARG A 39 9.92 -4.88 6.77
CA ARG A 39 10.91 -3.80 6.60
C ARG A 39 10.34 -2.40 6.88
N CYS A 40 9.07 -2.16 6.56
CA CYS A 40 8.42 -0.84 6.68
C CYS A 40 7.75 -0.58 8.06
N ASN A 41 7.27 -1.62 8.75
CA ASN A 41 6.44 -1.52 9.96
C ASN A 41 7.20 -1.54 11.29
N LYS A 42 8.39 -0.91 11.38
CA LYS A 42 9.19 -0.91 12.62
C LYS A 42 8.59 -0.12 13.82
N ASN A 43 7.27 0.07 13.88
CA ASN A 43 6.47 0.41 15.06
C ASN A 43 4.99 0.04 14.77
N VAL A 44 4.60 -1.23 14.96
CA VAL A 44 3.33 -1.76 15.54
C VAL A 44 3.54 -3.29 15.72
N SER A 45 3.56 -3.76 16.98
CA SER A 45 3.73 -5.17 17.42
C SER A 45 2.65 -6.11 16.84
N THR A 46 2.86 -7.41 16.55
CA THR A 46 3.80 -8.41 17.09
C THR A 46 3.95 -9.60 16.13
N ILE A 47 4.96 -10.44 16.38
CA ILE A 47 5.50 -11.60 15.62
C ILE A 47 6.50 -11.17 14.52
N SER A 48 7.81 -11.38 14.61
CA SER A 48 8.65 -12.13 15.56
C SER A 48 10.07 -11.56 15.61
N THR A 49 10.57 -11.52 16.84
CA THR A 49 11.90 -11.20 17.35
C THR A 49 13.11 -11.70 16.52
N LYS A 50 13.75 -10.76 15.83
CA LYS A 50 15.20 -10.47 15.74
C LYS A 50 15.31 -9.17 14.94
N PHE A 51 16.37 -8.38 15.07
CA PHE A 51 16.54 -7.04 14.44
C PHE A 51 16.02 -5.80 15.22
N PHE A 52 16.20 -5.82 16.54
CA PHE A 52 16.37 -4.58 17.31
C PHE A 52 17.80 -4.04 17.19
N HIS A 53 18.14 -3.48 16.02
CA HIS A 53 19.17 -2.44 15.89
C HIS A 53 18.85 -1.56 14.67
N ILE A 54 17.89 -0.65 14.80
CA ILE A 54 17.95 0.63 14.08
C ILE A 54 17.94 1.69 15.18
N LYS A 55 19.10 1.86 15.80
CA LYS A 55 19.39 3.01 16.67
C LYS A 55 19.86 4.14 15.76
N ASN A 56 19.35 5.33 16.04
CA ASN A 56 19.89 6.65 15.67
C ASN A 56 19.80 7.03 14.18
N TYR A 57 18.75 7.78 13.84
CA TYR A 57 18.66 8.59 12.63
C TYR A 57 19.69 9.73 12.69
N SER A 58 20.93 9.49 12.26
CA SER A 58 21.88 10.53 11.83
C SER A 58 22.04 10.45 10.30
N GLN A 59 22.05 11.62 9.64
CA GLN A 59 22.41 12.01 8.25
C GLN A 59 22.21 11.06 7.03
N ASN A 60 22.18 9.74 7.17
CA ASN A 60 21.98 8.74 6.11
C ASN A 60 20.51 8.37 5.83
N SER A 61 19.55 9.14 6.35
CA SER A 61 18.12 8.76 6.30
C SER A 61 17.48 8.83 4.92
N PHE A 62 17.98 9.70 4.04
CA PHE A 62 17.40 9.92 2.70
C PHE A 62 17.83 8.82 1.73
N ILE A 63 19.12 8.45 1.71
CA ILE A 63 19.64 7.36 0.89
C ILE A 63 18.92 6.05 1.24
N GLN A 64 18.73 5.77 2.53
CA GLN A 64 18.02 4.59 2.97
C GLN A 64 16.55 4.57 2.49
N GLN A 65 15.87 5.72 2.51
CA GLN A 65 14.51 5.84 1.98
C GLN A 65 14.46 5.56 0.47
N ILE A 66 15.43 6.08 -0.30
CA ILE A 66 15.53 5.78 -1.74
C ILE A 66 15.73 4.28 -1.97
N ILE A 67 16.61 3.64 -1.20
CA ILE A 67 16.85 2.19 -1.30
C ILE A 67 15.57 1.41 -1.01
N ASP A 68 14.84 1.78 0.05
CA ASP A 68 13.58 1.12 0.41
C ASP A 68 12.51 1.29 -0.68
N ILE A 69 12.37 2.48 -1.26
CA ILE A 69 11.47 2.75 -2.40
C ILE A 69 11.85 1.91 -3.61
N PHE A 70 13.15 1.84 -3.91
CA PHE A 70 13.64 1.11 -5.07
C PHE A 70 13.34 -0.39 -4.94
N ILE A 71 13.48 -0.94 -3.74
CA ILE A 71 13.14 -2.34 -3.45
C ILE A 71 11.64 -2.58 -3.57
N ILE A 72 10.81 -1.68 -3.03
CA ILE A 72 9.35 -1.74 -3.20
C ILE A 72 9.00 -1.70 -4.70
N TYR A 73 9.59 -0.77 -5.45
CA TYR A 73 9.37 -0.62 -6.88
C TYR A 73 9.72 -1.89 -7.65
N ILE A 74 10.89 -2.48 -7.40
CA ILE A 74 11.31 -3.72 -8.05
C ILE A 74 10.30 -4.84 -7.78
N ASN A 75 9.87 -5.01 -6.52
CA ASN A 75 8.94 -6.08 -6.16
C ASN A 75 7.55 -5.87 -6.78
N ILE A 76 7.07 -4.62 -6.87
CA ILE A 76 5.83 -4.31 -7.57
C ILE A 76 5.95 -4.60 -9.06
N CYS A 77 7.11 -4.29 -9.66
CA CYS A 77 7.35 -4.51 -11.09
C CYS A 77 7.59 -5.97 -11.47
N LYS A 78 8.18 -6.78 -10.58
CA LYS A 78 8.39 -8.21 -10.78
C LYS A 78 7.11 -9.01 -10.68
N ASN A 79 6.18 -8.57 -9.83
CA ASN A 79 4.96 -9.31 -9.57
C ASN A 79 3.81 -8.87 -10.51
N SER A 80 2.76 -9.69 -10.62
CA SER A 80 1.54 -9.37 -11.37
C SER A 80 0.54 -8.36 -10.73
N PRO A 81 0.77 -7.64 -9.61
CA PRO A 81 -0.23 -6.71 -9.06
C PRO A 81 -0.68 -5.64 -10.04
N SER A 82 0.20 -5.15 -10.91
CA SER A 82 -0.15 -4.13 -11.90
C SER A 82 -1.11 -4.66 -12.97
N THR A 83 -0.95 -5.91 -13.42
CA THR A 83 -1.84 -6.52 -14.41
C THR A 83 -3.22 -6.79 -13.80
N ILE A 84 -3.25 -7.31 -12.57
CA ILE A 84 -4.51 -7.51 -11.82
C ILE A 84 -5.19 -6.16 -11.57
N ALA A 85 -4.47 -5.16 -11.09
CA ALA A 85 -5.01 -3.81 -10.87
C ALA A 85 -5.58 -3.20 -12.15
N THR A 86 -4.88 -3.37 -13.27
CA THR A 86 -5.32 -2.88 -14.58
C THR A 86 -6.61 -3.58 -15.01
N LYS A 87 -6.70 -4.91 -14.83
CA LYS A 87 -7.91 -5.68 -15.14
C LYS A 87 -9.11 -5.20 -14.31
N ILE A 88 -8.94 -5.15 -12.98
CA ILE A 88 -10.00 -4.71 -12.04
C ILE A 88 -10.53 -3.32 -12.43
N LEU A 89 -9.64 -2.37 -12.70
CA LEU A 89 -10.03 -1.00 -13.07
C LEU A 89 -10.70 -0.92 -14.44
N THR A 90 -10.23 -1.71 -15.41
CA THR A 90 -10.81 -1.74 -16.75
C THR A 90 -12.23 -2.31 -16.71
N ASP A 91 -12.44 -3.40 -15.96
CA ASP A 91 -13.74 -4.02 -15.80
C ASP A 91 -14.71 -3.12 -15.03
N TYR A 92 -14.21 -2.40 -14.01
CA TYR A 92 -14.99 -1.40 -13.28
C TYR A 92 -15.41 -0.22 -14.17
N ALA A 93 -14.50 0.28 -15.02
CA ALA A 93 -14.78 1.38 -15.94
C ALA A 93 -15.86 1.01 -16.97
N LYS A 94 -15.89 -0.25 -17.42
CA LYS A 94 -16.88 -0.76 -18.38
C LYS A 94 -18.26 -0.99 -17.73
N ASN A 95 -18.31 -1.64 -16.57
CA ASN A 95 -19.56 -2.18 -16.03
C ASN A 95 -20.08 -1.45 -14.76
N LYS A 96 -19.42 -0.38 -14.28
CA LYS A 96 -19.70 0.38 -13.03
C LYS A 96 -19.82 -0.43 -11.73
N SER A 97 -19.92 -1.76 -11.80
CA SER A 97 -20.24 -2.69 -10.71
C SER A 97 -19.50 -4.02 -10.89
N SER A 98 -18.17 -3.99 -11.07
CA SER A 98 -17.41 -5.23 -11.18
C SER A 98 -17.28 -5.94 -9.83
N HIS A 99 -17.50 -7.26 -9.84
CA HIS A 99 -17.34 -8.12 -8.65
C HIS A 99 -15.93 -8.01 -8.06
N ASP A 100 -14.92 -8.06 -8.92
CA ASP A 100 -13.51 -7.96 -8.50
C ASP A 100 -13.22 -6.62 -7.82
N MET A 101 -13.81 -5.52 -8.30
CA MET A 101 -13.64 -4.23 -7.66
C MET A 101 -14.30 -4.17 -6.28
N ALA A 102 -15.52 -4.72 -6.16
CA ALA A 102 -16.21 -4.80 -4.88
C ALA A 102 -15.42 -5.65 -3.87
N GLN A 103 -14.87 -6.79 -4.31
CA GLN A 103 -14.06 -7.68 -3.48
C GLN A 103 -12.74 -7.03 -3.07
N TYR A 104 -12.03 -6.38 -4.00
CA TYR A 104 -10.82 -5.60 -3.71
C TYR A 104 -11.10 -4.52 -2.66
N VAL A 105 -12.12 -3.68 -2.87
CA VAL A 105 -12.47 -2.61 -1.95
C VAL A 105 -12.87 -3.15 -0.57
N LYS A 106 -13.62 -4.26 -0.52
CA LYS A 106 -13.99 -4.92 0.74
C LYS A 106 -12.74 -5.39 1.50
N LYS A 107 -11.79 -6.03 0.81
CA LYS A 107 -10.56 -6.52 1.43
C LYS A 107 -9.65 -5.37 1.87
N PHE A 108 -9.48 -4.35 1.03
CA PHE A 108 -8.76 -3.13 1.36
C PHE A 108 -9.32 -2.50 2.64
N LYS A 109 -10.64 -2.30 2.70
CA LYS A 109 -11.31 -1.74 3.88
C LYS A 109 -11.07 -2.55 5.14
N TYR A 110 -11.16 -3.89 5.04
CA TYR A 110 -10.94 -4.79 6.16
C TYR A 110 -9.50 -4.68 6.71
N ILE A 111 -8.49 -4.73 5.84
CA ILE A 111 -7.09 -4.59 6.24
C ILE A 111 -6.85 -3.18 6.78
N TYR A 112 -7.41 -2.15 6.13
CA TYR A 112 -7.34 -0.76 6.55
C TYR A 112 -7.94 -0.58 7.95
N SER A 113 -9.13 -1.12 8.23
CA SER A 113 -9.77 -1.00 9.54
C SER A 113 -9.00 -1.71 10.64
N ILE A 114 -8.48 -2.92 10.39
CA ILE A 114 -7.71 -3.68 11.38
C ILE A 114 -6.39 -2.99 11.71
N ARG A 115 -5.70 -2.43 10.70
CA ARG A 115 -4.43 -1.73 10.91
C ARG A 115 -4.61 -0.34 11.49
N ASN A 116 -5.82 0.21 11.42
CA ASN A 116 -6.14 1.57 11.83
C ASN A 116 -7.01 1.66 13.08
N GLU A 117 -6.80 0.82 14.09
CA GLU A 117 -7.19 1.22 15.46
C GLU A 117 -6.71 2.64 15.83
N TYR A 118 -5.70 3.18 15.12
CA TYR A 118 -5.22 4.58 15.18
C TYR A 118 -6.04 5.67 14.45
N TYR A 119 -7.03 5.36 13.60
CA TYR A 119 -7.85 6.37 12.88
C TYR A 119 -9.34 6.37 13.28
N ILE A 120 -9.73 5.49 14.22
CA ILE A 120 -11.11 5.20 14.62
C ILE A 120 -11.74 6.29 15.54
N HIS A 121 -11.17 7.51 15.60
CA HIS A 121 -11.81 8.59 16.36
C HIS A 121 -12.99 9.28 15.68
N LYS A 122 -13.46 8.84 14.50
CA LYS A 122 -14.66 9.42 13.87
C LYS A 122 -15.81 8.41 13.83
N LYS A 123 -16.47 8.25 14.99
CA LYS A 123 -17.81 7.62 15.11
C LYS A 123 -18.94 8.41 14.43
N SER A 124 -18.66 9.60 13.88
CA SER A 124 -19.66 10.47 13.24
C SER A 124 -19.51 10.43 11.70
N ASN A 125 -20.52 9.89 11.00
CA ASN A 125 -20.69 9.73 9.55
C ASN A 125 -19.96 8.55 8.86
N SER A 126 -20.49 7.34 9.10
CA SER A 126 -20.12 6.08 8.43
C SER A 126 -20.16 6.16 6.88
N PHE A 127 -21.11 6.92 6.31
CA PHE A 127 -21.25 7.07 4.86
C PHE A 127 -20.10 7.88 4.22
N LEU A 128 -19.74 9.02 4.81
CA LEU A 128 -18.64 9.85 4.33
C LEU A 128 -17.31 9.10 4.46
N TYR A 129 -17.09 8.42 5.60
CA TYR A 129 -15.92 7.57 5.81
C TYR A 129 -15.84 6.43 4.77
N HIS A 130 -16.97 5.80 4.43
CA HIS A 130 -17.00 4.77 3.39
C HIS A 130 -16.66 5.31 2.01
N LYS A 131 -17.18 6.49 1.64
CA LYS A 131 -16.92 7.13 0.35
C LYS A 131 -15.46 7.55 0.22
N GLU A 132 -14.88 8.11 1.28
CA GLU A 132 -13.46 8.47 1.33
C GLU A 132 -12.55 7.24 1.24
N THR A 133 -12.85 6.18 2.00
CA THR A 133 -12.04 4.95 1.98
C THR A 133 -12.12 4.25 0.60
N ASN A 134 -13.29 4.27 -0.06
CA ASN A 134 -13.41 3.79 -1.45
C ASN A 134 -12.52 4.58 -2.39
N LYS A 135 -12.55 5.91 -2.30
CA LYS A 135 -11.73 6.78 -3.15
C LYS A 135 -10.24 6.51 -2.93
N ILE A 136 -9.82 6.35 -1.68
CA ILE A 136 -8.43 6.00 -1.34
C ILE A 136 -8.06 4.67 -1.97
N ALA A 137 -8.86 3.61 -1.79
CA ALA A 137 -8.63 2.29 -2.37
C ALA A 137 -8.52 2.33 -3.90
N ILE A 138 -9.45 3.02 -4.58
CA ILE A 138 -9.41 3.20 -6.04
C ILE A 138 -8.13 3.93 -6.48
N THR A 139 -7.76 5.00 -5.75
CA THR A 139 -6.60 5.82 -6.08
C THR A 139 -5.31 5.04 -5.95
N THR A 140 -5.16 4.25 -4.89
CA THR A 140 -3.99 3.41 -4.68
C THR A 140 -3.94 2.24 -5.66
N LEU A 141 -5.09 1.66 -6.01
CA LEU A 141 -5.17 0.66 -7.08
C LEU A 141 -4.73 1.25 -8.43
N TYR A 142 -5.18 2.47 -8.75
CA TYR A 142 -4.77 3.19 -9.95
C TYR A 142 -3.26 3.48 -9.95
N LEU A 143 -2.70 3.87 -8.80
CA LEU A 143 -1.26 4.08 -8.67
C LEU A 143 -0.48 2.84 -9.11
N LEU A 144 -0.86 1.65 -8.65
CA LEU A 144 -0.19 0.40 -9.00
C LEU A 144 -0.11 0.17 -10.52
N THR A 145 -1.14 0.56 -11.28
CA THR A 145 -1.13 0.47 -12.75
C THR A 145 -0.11 1.39 -13.42
N LYS A 146 0.34 2.44 -12.72
CA LYS A 146 1.34 3.39 -13.22
C LYS A 146 2.75 3.01 -12.84
N LEU A 147 2.93 2.21 -11.79
CA LEU A 147 4.25 1.84 -11.28
C LEU A 147 5.03 0.94 -12.24
N THR A 148 4.40 0.18 -13.14
CA THR A 148 5.13 -0.63 -14.13
C THR A 148 5.51 0.13 -15.41
N LYS A 149 5.17 1.41 -15.52
CA LYS A 149 5.52 2.22 -16.70
C LYS A 149 6.97 2.72 -16.61
N LYS A 150 7.54 3.18 -17.72
CA LYS A 150 8.93 3.73 -17.79
C LYS A 150 9.22 4.80 -16.71
N GLN A 151 8.22 5.57 -16.28
CA GLN A 151 8.33 6.60 -15.23
C GLN A 151 7.77 6.14 -13.87
N GLY A 152 7.55 4.84 -13.67
CA GLY A 152 6.87 4.31 -12.50
C GLY A 152 7.57 4.60 -11.19
N LEU A 153 8.91 4.54 -11.16
CA LEU A 153 9.70 4.89 -9.98
C LEU A 153 9.53 6.37 -9.62
N TYR A 154 9.54 7.26 -10.62
CA TYR A 154 9.27 8.68 -10.41
C TYR A 154 7.85 8.90 -9.87
N PHE A 155 6.86 8.20 -10.41
CA PHE A 155 5.48 8.24 -9.88
C PHE A 155 5.40 7.75 -8.44
N LEU A 156 6.16 6.72 -8.06
CA LEU A 156 6.22 6.22 -6.68
C LEU A 156 6.83 7.26 -5.75
N ILE A 157 7.96 7.87 -6.12
CA ILE A 157 8.63 8.92 -5.34
C ILE A 157 7.69 10.11 -5.17
N LYS A 158 7.08 10.59 -6.27
CA LYS A 158 6.11 11.69 -6.25
C LYS A 158 4.89 11.34 -5.40
N TYR A 159 4.39 10.12 -5.48
CA TYR A 159 3.29 9.68 -4.61
C TYR A 159 3.73 9.56 -3.15
N LEU A 160 5.00 9.36 -2.83
CA LEU A 160 5.43 9.28 -1.44
C LEU A 160 5.73 10.65 -0.81
N ASP A 161 5.64 11.75 -1.60
CA ASP A 161 5.98 13.13 -1.21
C ASP A 161 7.30 13.20 -0.41
N ILE A 162 8.35 12.57 -0.96
CA ILE A 162 9.72 12.63 -0.44
C ILE A 162 10.47 13.80 -1.08
#